data_AF-A0A9D7RL51-F1
#
_entry.id   AF-A0A9D7RL51-F1
#
_cell.length_a   1.000
_cell.length_b   1.000
_cell.length_c   1.000
_cell.angle_alpha   90.00
_cell.angle_beta   90.00
_cell.angle_gamma   90.00
#
_symmetry.space_group_name_H-M   'P 1'
#
loop_
_entity.id
_entity.type
_entity.pdbx_description
1 polymer ?
#
loop_
_entity_poly.entity_id
_entity_poly.type
_entity_poly.pdbx_seq_one_letter_code
_entity_poly.pdbx_strand_id
1 'polypeptide(L)'
;MNYPIYSQRDPKWSNFPLGANEAASSSSLGAYGCAVTAIAQKLSIMGFLSTPVLVQTSLKVNRAYGGRTANLVMWGRVSDAFPQLTYNGRADFPNVPLPPNVMKMIRDRLALGNPVIAYVDASQHERGLQQHFVLIEAELESGFVILNPWNGKRESLRAYGKTDEISICGCVWLDPSYDKRQAA
;
A
#
# COMPACT_ATOMS: atom_id res chain seq x y z
N MET A 1 9.58 17.13 -5.36
CA MET A 1 8.40 16.82 -6.20
C MET A 1 7.14 17.05 -5.36
N ASN A 2 6.11 17.66 -5.93
CA ASN A 2 4.85 17.94 -5.24
C ASN A 2 3.80 16.92 -5.72
N TYR A 3 3.46 15.94 -4.88
CA TYR A 3 2.38 14.98 -5.12
C TYR A 3 1.39 15.02 -3.95
N PRO A 4 0.10 14.75 -4.20
CA PRO A 4 -0.89 14.67 -3.13
C PRO A 4 -0.65 13.45 -2.23
N ILE A 5 -0.86 13.64 -0.93
CA ILE A 5 -0.91 12.57 0.08
C ILE A 5 -2.39 12.33 0.41
N TYR A 6 -2.82 11.07 0.44
CA TYR A 6 -4.23 10.72 0.50
C TYR A 6 -4.60 10.09 1.84
N SER A 7 -5.73 10.51 2.40
CA SER A 7 -6.40 9.79 3.49
C SER A 7 -7.53 8.95 2.92
N GLN A 8 -7.61 7.66 3.22
CA GLN A 8 -8.78 6.81 2.96
C GLN A 8 -10.04 7.36 3.63
N ARG A 9 -9.87 8.13 4.71
CA ARG A 9 -10.94 8.74 5.52
C ARG A 9 -11.32 10.14 5.06
N ASP A 10 -10.77 10.64 3.95
CA ASP A 10 -11.17 11.92 3.38
C ASP A 10 -12.69 11.91 3.07
N PRO A 11 -13.46 12.92 3.53
CA PRO A 11 -14.90 13.01 3.30
C PRO A 11 -15.34 12.92 1.83
N LYS A 12 -14.46 13.23 0.88
CA LYS A 12 -14.73 13.13 -0.56
C LYS A 12 -15.01 11.70 -1.01
N TRP A 13 -14.48 10.69 -0.33
CA TRP A 13 -14.58 9.29 -0.77
C TRP A 13 -14.72 8.27 0.35
N SER A 14 -14.60 8.64 1.62
CA SER A 14 -14.64 7.70 2.74
C SER A 14 -15.91 6.82 2.77
N ASN A 15 -17.03 7.33 2.26
CA ASN A 15 -18.30 6.61 2.18
C ASN A 15 -18.48 5.80 0.88
N PHE A 16 -17.51 5.80 -0.03
CA PHE A 16 -17.64 5.07 -1.29
C PHE A 16 -17.43 3.57 -1.03
N PRO A 17 -18.18 2.68 -1.72
CA PRO A 17 -18.03 1.23 -1.57
C PRO A 17 -16.61 0.75 -1.92
N LEU A 18 -16.12 -0.23 -1.15
CA LEU A 18 -14.85 -0.91 -1.38
C LEU A 18 -15.09 -2.37 -1.76
N GLY A 19 -14.36 -2.84 -2.77
CA GLY A 19 -14.38 -4.24 -3.23
C GLY A 19 -15.15 -4.49 -4.52
N ALA A 20 -15.43 -5.78 -4.78
CA ALA A 20 -16.26 -6.26 -5.89
C ALA A 20 -17.76 -5.94 -5.67
N ASN A 21 -18.62 -6.33 -6.61
CA ASN A 21 -20.06 -6.06 -6.51
C ASN A 21 -20.72 -6.79 -5.34
N GLU A 22 -20.20 -7.97 -5.02
CA GLU A 22 -20.64 -8.87 -3.95
C GLU A 22 -20.03 -8.55 -2.58
N ALA A 23 -19.20 -7.50 -2.48
CA ALA A 23 -18.70 -7.04 -1.19
C ALA A 23 -19.85 -6.55 -0.30
N ALA A 24 -19.70 -6.72 1.02
CA ALA A 24 -20.68 -6.24 1.98
C ALA A 24 -20.90 -4.72 1.82
N SER A 25 -22.13 -4.24 1.98
CA SER A 25 -22.45 -2.80 1.88
C SER A 25 -21.76 -1.95 2.95
N SER A 26 -21.33 -2.55 4.06
CA SER A 26 -20.50 -1.92 5.10
C SER A 26 -19.03 -1.77 4.70
N SER A 27 -18.60 -2.39 3.60
CA SER A 27 -17.25 -2.26 3.06
C SER A 27 -17.10 -0.93 2.34
N SER A 28 -16.43 0.02 2.96
CA SER A 28 -16.15 1.35 2.39
C SER A 28 -14.66 1.67 2.35
N LEU A 29 -14.28 2.64 1.50
CA LEU A 29 -12.92 3.17 1.46
C LEU A 29 -12.47 3.72 2.81
N GLY A 30 -13.36 4.42 3.52
CA GLY A 30 -13.07 4.98 4.84
C GLY A 30 -12.75 3.91 5.88
N ALA A 31 -13.49 2.80 5.87
CA ALA A 31 -13.32 1.73 6.84
C ALA A 31 -12.13 0.81 6.51
N TYR A 32 -11.96 0.41 5.25
CA TYR A 32 -11.06 -0.69 4.86
C TYR A 32 -10.13 -0.36 3.67
N GLY A 33 -10.09 0.89 3.20
CA GLY A 33 -9.38 1.30 1.97
C GLY A 33 -7.87 1.57 2.10
N CYS A 34 -7.19 1.06 3.12
CA CYS A 34 -5.77 1.35 3.36
C CYS A 34 -4.88 0.89 2.20
N ALA A 35 -5.09 -0.33 1.69
CA ALA A 35 -4.34 -0.87 0.54
C ALA A 35 -4.58 -0.06 -0.74
N VAL A 36 -5.83 0.26 -1.05
CA VAL A 36 -6.23 1.07 -2.22
C VAL A 36 -5.58 2.45 -2.17
N THR A 37 -5.58 3.07 -1.00
CA THR A 37 -4.98 4.40 -0.80
C THR A 37 -3.46 4.33 -0.92
N ALA A 38 -2.81 3.30 -0.38
CA ALA A 38 -1.37 3.10 -0.56
C ALA A 38 -0.96 2.93 -2.03
N ILE A 39 -1.75 2.20 -2.83
CA ILE A 39 -1.55 2.10 -4.29
C ILE A 39 -1.72 3.47 -4.96
N ALA A 40 -2.75 4.25 -4.59
CA ALA A 40 -2.99 5.58 -5.17
C ALA A 40 -1.82 6.55 -4.90
N GLN A 41 -1.28 6.52 -3.67
CA GLN A 41 -0.10 7.31 -3.30
C GLN A 41 1.13 6.89 -4.10
N LYS A 42 1.38 5.58 -4.24
CA LYS A 42 2.49 5.04 -5.02
C LYS A 42 2.43 5.50 -6.49
N LEU A 43 1.29 5.33 -7.13
CA LEU A 43 1.07 5.76 -8.51
C LEU A 43 1.33 7.26 -8.67
N SER A 44 0.85 8.08 -7.72
CA SER A 44 1.02 9.53 -7.76
C SER A 44 2.48 9.95 -7.59
N ILE A 45 3.26 9.27 -6.73
CA ILE A 45 4.70 9.50 -6.59
C ILE A 45 5.44 9.15 -7.89
N MET A 46 5.01 8.09 -8.57
CA MET A 46 5.58 7.66 -9.86
C MET A 46 5.14 8.52 -11.05
N GLY A 47 4.38 9.61 -10.82
CA GLY A 47 3.93 10.52 -11.88
C GLY A 47 2.61 10.13 -12.54
N PHE A 48 1.99 9.02 -12.12
CA PHE A 48 0.67 8.59 -12.59
C PHE A 48 -0.40 9.11 -11.62
N LEU A 49 -0.88 10.34 -11.85
CA LEU A 49 -1.88 10.96 -10.97
C LEU A 49 -3.10 10.04 -10.81
N SER A 50 -3.36 9.64 -9.57
CA SER A 50 -4.42 8.70 -9.21
C SER A 50 -5.09 9.15 -7.92
N THR A 51 -6.21 8.54 -7.53
CA THR A 51 -6.92 8.79 -6.26
C THR A 51 -7.43 7.47 -5.69
N PRO A 52 -7.78 7.39 -4.40
CA PRO A 52 -8.35 6.17 -3.84
C PRO A 52 -9.60 5.67 -4.59
N VAL A 53 -10.44 6.59 -5.07
CA VAL A 53 -11.63 6.25 -5.88
C VAL A 53 -11.24 5.65 -7.23
N LEU A 54 -10.27 6.27 -7.94
CA LEU A 54 -9.81 5.74 -9.22
C LEU A 54 -9.20 4.35 -9.05
N VAL A 55 -8.40 4.14 -7.99
CA VAL A 55 -7.81 2.83 -7.71
C VAL A 55 -8.88 1.79 -7.41
N GLN A 56 -9.84 2.09 -6.53
CA GLN A 56 -10.96 1.19 -6.24
C GLN A 56 -11.75 0.82 -7.50
N THR A 57 -12.09 1.81 -8.33
CA THR A 57 -12.84 1.58 -9.58
C THR A 57 -12.03 0.72 -10.56
N SER A 58 -10.75 1.02 -10.78
CA SER A 58 -9.91 0.24 -11.70
C SER A 58 -9.69 -1.20 -11.22
N LEU A 59 -9.43 -1.41 -9.93
CA LEU A 59 -9.32 -2.76 -9.37
C LEU A 59 -10.63 -3.54 -9.50
N LYS A 60 -11.77 -2.88 -9.28
CA LYS A 60 -13.10 -3.50 -9.42
C LYS A 60 -13.38 -3.93 -10.86
N VAL A 61 -13.17 -3.04 -11.84
CA VAL A 61 -13.36 -3.33 -13.27
C VAL A 61 -12.49 -4.50 -13.72
N ASN A 62 -11.25 -4.58 -13.23
CA ASN A 62 -10.31 -5.65 -13.55
C ASN A 62 -10.44 -6.90 -12.68
N ARG A 63 -11.51 -6.99 -11.86
CA ARG A 63 -11.77 -8.15 -10.98
C ARG A 63 -10.57 -8.48 -10.07
N ALA A 64 -9.91 -7.45 -9.57
CA ALA A 64 -8.72 -7.53 -8.71
C ALA A 64 -9.07 -7.51 -7.20
N TYR A 65 -10.28 -7.93 -6.85
CA TYR A 65 -10.73 -8.13 -5.47
C TYR A 65 -11.10 -9.59 -5.24
N GLY A 66 -10.87 -10.06 -4.01
CA GLY A 66 -11.20 -11.42 -3.59
C GLY A 66 -11.28 -11.56 -2.08
N GLY A 67 -11.04 -12.78 -1.60
CA GLY A 67 -11.25 -13.15 -0.20
C GLY A 67 -12.74 -13.33 0.14
N ARG A 68 -13.01 -13.81 1.36
CA ARG A 68 -14.38 -14.13 1.82
C ARG A 68 -15.33 -12.93 1.80
N THR A 69 -14.79 -11.73 1.95
CA THR A 69 -15.52 -10.45 2.00
C THR A 69 -15.55 -9.73 0.65
N ALA A 70 -14.90 -10.29 -0.38
CA ALA A 70 -14.78 -9.71 -1.72
C ALA A 70 -14.26 -8.25 -1.76
N ASN A 71 -13.55 -7.82 -0.72
CA ASN A 71 -12.97 -6.48 -0.60
C ASN A 71 -11.45 -6.47 -0.37
N LEU A 72 -10.81 -7.65 -0.40
CA LEU A 72 -9.36 -7.76 -0.27
C LEU A 72 -8.70 -7.64 -1.64
N VAL A 73 -7.69 -6.78 -1.75
CA VAL A 73 -6.93 -6.60 -2.99
C VAL A 73 -6.20 -7.90 -3.34
N MET A 74 -6.44 -8.41 -4.55
CA MET A 74 -5.67 -9.51 -5.13
C MET A 74 -4.38 -8.95 -5.74
N TRP A 75 -3.29 -8.92 -4.96
CA TRP A 75 -2.04 -8.26 -5.35
C TRP A 75 -1.48 -8.69 -6.71
N GLY A 76 -1.56 -9.99 -7.04
CA GLY A 76 -1.13 -10.51 -8.35
C GLY A 76 -1.93 -10.01 -9.55
N ARG A 77 -3.06 -9.36 -9.33
CA ARG A 77 -3.93 -8.76 -10.36
C ARG A 77 -3.84 -7.24 -10.41
N VAL A 78 -3.02 -6.62 -9.56
CA VAL A 78 -2.87 -5.16 -9.56
C VAL A 78 -2.30 -4.68 -10.89
N SER A 79 -1.40 -5.46 -11.52
CA SER A 79 -0.85 -5.17 -12.86
C SER A 79 -1.92 -5.18 -13.96
N ASP A 80 -3.03 -5.92 -13.80
CA ASP A 80 -4.15 -5.91 -14.76
C ASP A 80 -4.83 -4.53 -14.76
N ALA A 81 -4.96 -3.91 -13.58
CA ALA A 81 -5.56 -2.59 -13.41
C ALA A 81 -4.57 -1.44 -13.68
N PHE A 82 -3.27 -1.69 -13.47
CA PHE A 82 -2.20 -0.71 -13.60
C PHE A 82 -0.99 -1.34 -14.31
N PRO A 83 -0.99 -1.38 -15.66
CA PRO A 83 0.08 -2.01 -16.44
C PRO A 83 1.46 -1.38 -16.30
N GLN A 84 1.54 -0.19 -15.70
CA GLN A 84 2.80 0.47 -15.32
C GLN A 84 3.43 -0.09 -14.04
N LEU A 85 2.74 -1.01 -13.35
CA LEU A 85 3.23 -1.71 -12.17
C LEU A 85 3.33 -3.22 -12.46
N THR A 86 4.46 -3.82 -12.09
CA THR A 86 4.67 -5.26 -12.10
C THR A 86 4.63 -5.78 -10.66
N TYR A 87 3.71 -6.71 -10.39
CA TYR A 87 3.72 -7.48 -9.15
C TYR A 87 4.87 -8.51 -9.13
N ASN A 88 5.82 -8.29 -8.21
CA ASN A 88 7.01 -9.13 -8.00
C ASN A 88 6.94 -9.93 -6.69
N GLY A 89 5.74 -10.09 -6.13
CA GLY A 89 5.50 -10.90 -4.95
C GLY A 89 5.12 -10.10 -3.70
N ARG A 90 4.87 -10.86 -2.63
CA ARG A 90 4.54 -10.38 -1.29
C ARG A 90 5.36 -11.21 -0.30
N ALA A 91 5.79 -10.58 0.78
CA ALA A 91 6.48 -11.27 1.86
C ALA A 91 5.77 -10.93 3.18
N ASP A 92 5.44 -11.96 3.96
CA ASP A 92 4.66 -11.86 5.19
C ASP A 92 5.49 -12.36 6.37
N PHE A 93 5.68 -11.49 7.37
CA PHE A 93 6.42 -11.71 8.60
C PHE A 93 5.62 -11.28 9.83
N PRO A 94 4.37 -11.77 10.01
CA PRO A 94 3.59 -11.40 11.18
C PRO A 94 4.28 -11.91 12.45
N ASN A 95 4.43 -11.02 13.45
CA ASN A 95 4.98 -11.32 14.77
C ASN A 95 6.49 -11.65 14.84
N VAL A 96 7.25 -11.42 13.77
CA VAL A 96 8.71 -11.58 13.79
C VAL A 96 9.38 -10.36 13.17
N PRO A 97 10.59 -9.96 13.63
CA PRO A 97 11.33 -8.88 12.98
C PRO A 97 11.60 -9.19 11.51
N LEU A 98 11.56 -8.16 10.67
CA LEU A 98 11.88 -8.30 9.25
C LEU A 98 13.32 -8.82 9.05
N PRO A 99 13.51 -9.85 8.22
CA PRO A 99 14.84 -10.32 7.88
C PRO A 99 15.72 -9.23 7.22
N PRO A 100 17.04 -9.20 7.48
CA PRO A 100 17.94 -8.20 6.90
C PRO A 100 17.90 -8.10 5.36
N ASN A 101 17.70 -9.22 4.66
CA ASN A 101 17.57 -9.23 3.21
C ASN A 101 16.29 -8.51 2.73
N VAL A 102 15.19 -8.60 3.49
CA VAL A 102 13.94 -7.89 3.17
C VAL A 102 14.10 -6.40 3.44
N MET A 103 14.75 -6.03 4.55
CA MET A 103 15.12 -4.63 4.81
C MET A 103 15.97 -4.07 3.67
N LYS A 104 16.98 -4.81 3.21
CA LYS A 104 17.78 -4.41 2.04
C LYS A 104 16.92 -4.23 0.78
N MET A 105 15.98 -5.13 0.51
CA MET A 105 15.06 -5.02 -0.63
C MET A 105 14.16 -3.78 -0.59
N ILE A 106 13.77 -3.30 0.60
CA ILE A 106 13.06 -2.04 0.76
C ILE A 106 13.99 -0.89 0.37
N ARG A 107 15.19 -0.83 0.97
CA ARG A 107 16.18 0.22 0.72
C ARG A 107 16.59 0.32 -0.75
N ASP A 108 16.86 -0.81 -1.38
CA ASP A 108 17.23 -0.87 -2.80
C ASP A 108 16.14 -0.26 -3.70
N ARG A 109 14.85 -0.46 -3.35
CA ARG A 109 13.73 0.16 -4.08
C ARG A 109 13.61 1.65 -3.81
N LEU A 110 13.74 2.06 -2.54
CA LEU A 110 13.72 3.48 -2.18
C LEU A 110 14.85 4.25 -2.88
N ALA A 111 16.05 3.67 -2.98
CA ALA A 111 17.19 4.24 -3.69
C ALA A 111 16.92 4.45 -5.20
N LEU A 112 16.01 3.66 -5.79
CA LEU A 112 15.56 3.79 -7.18
C LEU A 112 14.32 4.70 -7.33
N GLY A 113 13.91 5.41 -6.27
CA GLY A 113 12.69 6.24 -6.30
C GLY A 113 11.41 5.42 -6.34
N ASN A 114 11.46 4.14 -5.94
CA ASN A 114 10.33 3.22 -5.97
C ASN A 114 9.78 3.00 -4.54
N PRO A 115 8.74 3.73 -4.11
CA PRO A 115 8.19 3.60 -2.77
C PRO A 115 7.52 2.24 -2.57
N VAL A 116 7.61 1.68 -1.37
CA VAL A 116 7.23 0.29 -1.06
C VAL A 116 5.93 0.26 -0.27
N ILE A 117 4.97 -0.56 -0.70
CA ILE A 117 3.76 -0.82 0.10
C ILE A 117 4.13 -1.85 1.17
N ALA A 118 3.89 -1.49 2.42
CA ALA A 118 4.05 -2.37 3.57
C ALA A 118 2.72 -2.51 4.30
N TYR A 119 2.58 -3.54 5.12
CA TYR A 119 1.56 -3.57 6.16
C TYR A 119 2.19 -3.72 7.54
N VAL A 120 1.54 -3.11 8.51
CA VAL A 120 1.94 -3.02 9.91
C VAL A 120 0.85 -3.61 10.80
N ASP A 121 1.18 -3.89 12.05
CA ASP A 121 0.18 -4.12 13.09
C ASP A 121 -0.23 -2.78 13.70
N ALA A 122 -1.48 -2.37 13.47
CA ALA A 122 -1.93 -1.06 13.90
C ALA A 122 -2.26 -0.97 15.39
N SER A 123 -2.35 -2.08 16.10
CA SER A 123 -2.61 -2.10 17.54
C SER A 123 -2.07 -3.38 18.17
N GLN A 124 -0.96 -3.26 18.90
CA GLN A 124 -0.39 -4.37 19.69
C GLN A 124 -1.23 -4.70 20.94
N HIS A 125 -2.25 -3.90 21.24
CA HIS A 125 -3.14 -4.10 22.38
C HIS A 125 -4.37 -4.95 22.03
N GLU A 126 -4.70 -5.04 20.74
CA GLU A 126 -5.84 -5.83 20.26
C GLU A 126 -5.43 -7.26 19.94
N ARG A 127 -6.39 -8.18 19.98
CA ARG A 127 -6.11 -9.59 19.68
C ARG A 127 -5.95 -9.79 18.18
N GLY A 128 -4.81 -10.39 17.81
CA GLY A 128 -4.49 -10.71 16.42
C GLY A 128 -4.01 -9.48 15.65
N LEU A 129 -3.46 -9.73 14.46
CA LEU A 129 -2.87 -8.71 13.61
C LEU A 129 -3.93 -7.69 13.16
N GLN A 130 -3.82 -6.45 13.62
CA GLN A 130 -4.64 -5.34 13.12
C GLN A 130 -4.01 -4.78 11.85
N GLN A 131 -4.11 -5.55 10.76
CA GLN A 131 -3.41 -5.26 9.52
C GLN A 131 -3.79 -3.89 8.94
N HIS A 132 -2.81 -3.00 8.82
CA HIS A 132 -2.95 -1.70 8.16
C HIS A 132 -1.89 -1.52 7.09
N PHE A 133 -2.29 -1.20 5.87
CA PHE A 133 -1.35 -0.92 4.78
C PHE A 133 -0.91 0.53 4.81
N VAL A 134 0.39 0.75 4.58
CA VAL A 134 1.05 2.06 4.49
C VAL A 134 1.99 2.08 3.29
N LEU A 135 2.43 3.26 2.87
CA LEU A 135 3.44 3.40 1.83
C LEU A 135 4.73 3.93 2.44
N ILE A 136 5.80 3.14 2.43
CA ILE A 136 7.16 3.59 2.77
C ILE A 136 7.68 4.42 1.60
N GLU A 137 7.96 5.69 1.87
CA GLU A 137 8.33 6.67 0.86
C GLU A 137 9.84 6.95 0.86
N ALA A 138 10.46 6.95 2.03
CA ALA A 138 11.87 7.29 2.18
C ALA A 138 12.48 6.63 3.43
N GLU A 139 13.81 6.60 3.47
CA GLU A 139 14.58 6.33 4.67
C GLU A 139 15.36 7.60 5.03
N LEU A 140 15.24 8.03 6.28
CA LEU A 140 16.04 9.10 6.87
C LEU A 140 16.95 8.50 7.96
N GLU A 141 17.87 9.30 8.51
CA GLU A 141 18.68 8.87 9.67
C GLU A 141 17.82 8.39 10.85
N SER A 142 16.61 8.95 11.00
CA SER A 142 15.65 8.58 12.03
C SER A 142 14.84 7.30 11.74
N GLY A 143 15.05 6.65 10.60
CA GLY A 143 14.31 5.47 10.15
C GLY A 143 13.40 5.71 8.95
N PHE A 144 12.49 4.77 8.70
CA PHE A 144 11.58 4.85 7.55
C PHE A 144 10.48 5.88 7.75
N VAL A 145 10.20 6.61 6.68
CA VAL A 145 9.10 7.56 6.57
C VAL A 145 7.99 6.96 5.72
N ILE A 146 6.76 7.04 6.21
CA ILE A 146 5.57 6.54 5.53
C ILE A 146 4.61 7.65 5.17
N LEU A 147 3.78 7.38 4.16
CA LEU A 147 2.51 8.06 3.93
C LEU A 147 1.38 7.19 4.48
N ASN A 148 0.72 7.65 5.54
CA ASN A 148 -0.29 6.87 6.26
C ASN A 148 -1.70 7.09 5.68
N PRO A 149 -2.34 6.03 5.12
CA PRO A 149 -3.69 6.13 4.59
C PRO A 149 -4.78 6.55 5.56
N TRP A 150 -4.63 6.39 6.88
CA TRP A 150 -5.72 6.78 7.78
C TRP A 150 -5.88 8.29 7.89
N ASN A 151 -4.78 9.03 7.87
CA ASN A 151 -4.77 10.46 8.17
C ASN A 151 -4.24 11.31 7.01
N GLY A 152 -3.69 10.70 5.96
CA GLY A 152 -3.11 11.41 4.83
C GLY A 152 -1.87 12.22 5.22
N LYS A 153 -1.11 11.76 6.21
CA LYS A 153 0.09 12.43 6.72
C LYS A 153 1.34 11.63 6.40
N ARG A 154 2.44 12.37 6.29
CA ARG A 154 3.80 11.84 6.31
C ARG A 154 4.24 11.69 7.76
N GLU A 155 4.67 10.50 8.15
CA GLU A 155 5.03 10.19 9.54
C GLU A 155 6.12 9.12 9.62
N SER A 156 6.69 8.94 10.81
CA SER A 156 7.65 7.86 11.07
C SER A 156 6.93 6.53 11.12
N LEU A 157 7.49 5.51 10.48
CA LEU A 157 7.01 4.13 10.56
C LEU A 157 6.99 3.61 12.01
N ARG A 158 7.91 4.10 12.85
CA ARG A 158 8.03 3.75 14.27
C ARG A 158 6.84 4.21 15.12
N ALA A 159 5.85 4.88 14.53
CA ALA A 159 4.53 5.04 15.14
C ALA A 159 3.84 3.67 15.40
N TYR A 160 4.26 2.61 14.69
CA TYR A 160 3.69 1.26 14.77
C TYR A 160 4.57 0.23 15.49
N GLY A 161 5.76 0.62 15.97
CA GLY A 161 6.68 -0.32 16.63
C GLY A 161 7.97 0.36 17.09
N LYS A 162 8.77 -0.34 17.91
CA LYS A 162 9.98 0.22 18.53
C LYS A 162 11.09 0.52 17.52
N THR A 163 11.20 -0.30 16.48
CA THR A 163 12.19 -0.19 15.40
C THR A 163 11.52 -0.46 14.06
N ASP A 164 12.18 -0.10 12.96
CA ASP A 164 11.61 -0.25 11.62
C ASP A 164 11.33 -1.74 11.30
N GLU A 165 12.27 -2.62 11.63
CA GLU A 165 12.14 -4.06 11.43
C GLU A 165 11.05 -4.72 12.27
N ILE A 166 10.69 -4.15 13.43
CA ILE A 166 9.58 -4.62 14.27
C ILE A 166 8.24 -4.02 13.82
N SER A 167 8.27 -2.83 13.22
CA SER A 167 7.05 -2.10 12.81
C SER A 167 6.39 -2.70 11.57
N ILE A 168 7.18 -3.35 10.70
CA ILE A 168 6.68 -3.95 9.46
C ILE A 168 6.27 -5.40 9.74
N CYS A 169 5.06 -5.77 9.32
CA CYS A 169 4.60 -7.15 9.36
C CYS A 169 4.66 -7.82 7.98
N GLY A 170 4.80 -7.06 6.90
CA GLY A 170 5.08 -7.58 5.57
C GLY A 170 5.10 -6.49 4.49
N CYS A 171 5.49 -6.88 3.28
CA CYS A 171 5.67 -5.97 2.14
C CYS A 171 5.08 -6.54 0.87
N VAL A 172 4.67 -5.65 -0.03
CA VAL A 172 4.22 -5.95 -1.38
C VAL A 172 5.15 -5.29 -2.38
N TRP A 173 5.68 -6.09 -3.30
CA TRP A 173 6.57 -5.62 -4.36
C TRP A 173 5.76 -5.30 -5.61
N LEU A 174 5.45 -4.01 -5.78
CA LEU A 174 4.93 -3.46 -7.02
C LEU A 174 6.03 -2.58 -7.61
N ASP A 175 6.73 -3.07 -8.61
CA ASP A 175 7.86 -2.36 -9.22
C ASP A 175 7.43 -1.68 -10.52
N PRO A 176 8.03 -0.55 -10.93
CA PRO A 176 7.73 0.06 -12.23
C PRO A 176 7.96 -0.94 -13.36
N SER A 177 6.98 -1.06 -14.26
CA SER A 177 7.15 -1.82 -15.48
C SER A 177 8.00 -1.01 -16.46
N TYR A 178 9.22 -1.44 -16.71
CA TYR A 178 10.04 -0.86 -17.78
C TYR A 178 9.55 -1.40 -19.13
N ASP A 179 9.01 -0.53 -20.00
CA ASP A 179 8.76 -0.91 -21.39
C ASP A 179 10.12 -1.19 -22.05
N LYS A 180 10.35 -2.44 -22.44
CA LYS A 180 11.56 -2.85 -23.17
C LYS A 180 11.69 -2.16 -24.55
N ARG A 181 10.69 -1.41 -25.00
CA ARG A 181 10.67 -0.71 -26.30
C ARG A 181 11.26 0.70 -26.29
N GLN A 182 11.76 1.21 -25.16
CA GLN A 182 12.46 2.51 -25.12
C GLN A 182 13.98 2.40 -24.91
N ALA A 183 14.53 1.18 -24.99
CA ALA A 183 15.97 0.91 -24.83
C ALA A 183 16.61 0.28 -26.09
N ALA A 184 16.10 0.59 -27.28
CA ALA A 184 16.67 0.21 -28.56
C ALA A 184 16.79 1.44 -29.47
#